data_AF-A0A7V2ALN0-F1
#
_entry.id   AF-A0A7V2ALN0-F1
#
_cell.length_a   1.000
_cell.length_b   1.000
_cell.length_c   1.000
_cell.angle_alpha   90.00
_cell.angle_beta   90.00
_cell.angle_gamma   90.00
#
_symmetry.space_group_name_H-M   'P 1'
#
loop_
_entity.id
_entity.type
_entity.pdbx_description
1 polymer ?
#
loop_
_entity_poly.entity_id
_entity_poly.type
_entity_poly.pdbx_seq_one_letter_code
_entity_poly.pdbx_strand_id
1 'polypeptide(L)'
;MLDGPVASYRAEITAGHLTPDPVQALAVEKLQSLHKALSTYDPGDGGSGWKERFGLGRRRENPPQGLYLFGGVGRGKSMLMDLFFRSAPIKRKKRVHFHAFMQQVHANLNEYRKWKGRADDPIPPIAKRF
;
A
#
# COMPACT_ATOMS: atom_id res chain seq x y z
N MET A 1 -10.02 -14.87 -11.85
CA MET A 1 -9.54 -13.65 -11.17
C MET A 1 -8.54 -12.99 -12.10
N LEU A 2 -8.61 -11.69 -12.33
CA LEU A 2 -7.66 -11.01 -13.23
C LEU A 2 -6.27 -11.00 -12.56
N ASP A 3 -5.25 -11.50 -13.25
CA ASP A 3 -3.86 -11.69 -12.77
C ASP A 3 -3.06 -10.38 -12.58
N GLY A 4 -3.66 -9.41 -11.89
CA GLY A 4 -3.02 -8.16 -11.52
C GLY A 4 -3.40 -6.94 -12.36
N PRO A 5 -2.66 -5.83 -12.18
CA PRO A 5 -2.94 -4.53 -12.80
C PRO A 5 -3.01 -4.56 -14.33
N VAL A 6 -2.09 -5.27 -15.00
CA VAL A 6 -2.05 -5.31 -16.48
C VAL A 6 -3.30 -5.98 -17.04
N ALA A 7 -3.68 -7.13 -16.48
CA ALA A 7 -4.88 -7.84 -16.88
C ALA A 7 -6.14 -6.99 -16.67
N SER A 8 -6.22 -6.30 -15.51
CA SER A 8 -7.35 -5.42 -15.18
C SER A 8 -7.45 -4.22 -16.13
N TYR A 9 -6.34 -3.56 -16.42
CA TYR A 9 -6.30 -2.43 -17.35
C TYR A 9 -6.68 -2.84 -18.78
N ARG A 10 -6.17 -3.98 -19.27
CA ARG A 10 -6.53 -4.52 -20.59
C ARG A 10 -8.02 -4.87 -20.67
N ALA A 11 -8.59 -5.45 -19.60
CA ALA A 11 -10.02 -5.75 -19.56
C ALA A 11 -10.88 -4.49 -19.69
N GLU A 12 -10.53 -3.39 -19.03
CA GLU A 12 -11.24 -2.11 -19.15
C GLU A 12 -11.13 -1.49 -20.55
N ILE A 13 -9.98 -1.67 -21.23
CA ILE A 13 -9.82 -1.27 -22.64
C ILE A 13 -10.71 -2.12 -23.54
N THR A 14 -10.68 -3.45 -23.38
CA THR A 14 -11.50 -4.37 -24.18
C THR A 14 -13.00 -4.12 -23.97
N ALA A 15 -13.41 -3.74 -22.76
CA ALA A 15 -14.78 -3.35 -22.44
C ALA A 15 -15.18 -1.97 -23.01
N GLY A 16 -14.24 -1.20 -23.57
CA GLY A 16 -14.49 0.13 -24.13
C GLY A 16 -14.60 1.24 -23.08
N HIS A 17 -14.30 0.96 -21.81
CA HIS A 17 -14.33 1.96 -20.74
C HIS A 17 -13.09 2.86 -20.72
N LEU A 18 -11.97 2.36 -21.25
CA LEU A 18 -10.71 3.10 -21.34
C LEU A 18 -10.20 3.14 -22.78
N THR A 19 -9.73 4.31 -23.17
CA THR A 19 -8.95 4.48 -24.40
C THR A 19 -7.50 4.05 -24.14
N PRO A 20 -6.87 3.28 -25.05
CA PRO A 20 -5.45 2.93 -24.93
C PRO A 20 -4.56 4.17 -24.82
N ASP A 21 -3.79 4.26 -23.72
CA ASP A 21 -2.79 5.32 -23.48
C ASP A 21 -1.43 4.67 -23.19
N PRO A 22 -0.37 4.92 -23.99
CA PRO A 22 0.96 4.35 -23.80
C PRO A 22 1.60 4.69 -22.44
N VAL A 23 1.36 5.91 -21.93
CA VAL A 23 1.95 6.35 -20.65
C VAL A 23 1.26 5.64 -19.49
N GLN A 24 -0.06 5.47 -19.57
CA GLN A 24 -0.79 4.68 -18.57
C GLN A 24 -0.36 3.21 -18.61
N ALA A 25 -0.18 2.63 -19.81
CA ALA A 25 0.30 1.27 -19.95
C ALA A 25 1.67 1.07 -19.26
N LEU A 26 2.62 1.99 -19.44
CA LEU A 26 3.91 1.94 -18.75
C LEU A 26 3.76 2.02 -17.21
N ALA A 27 2.88 2.88 -16.71
CA ALA A 27 2.60 2.97 -15.27
C ALA A 27 1.97 1.66 -14.74
N VAL A 28 1.08 1.05 -15.50
CA VAL A 28 0.44 -0.23 -15.16
C VAL A 28 1.44 -1.38 -15.13
N GLU A 29 2.42 -1.41 -16.04
CA GLU A 29 3.51 -2.40 -15.99
C GLU A 29 4.35 -2.26 -14.72
N LYS A 30 4.64 -1.03 -14.27
CA LYS A 30 5.32 -0.83 -12.98
C LYS A 30 4.47 -1.32 -11.80
N LEU A 31 3.17 -1.04 -11.81
CA LEU A 31 2.23 -1.55 -10.81
C LEU A 31 2.17 -3.09 -10.82
N GLN A 32 2.28 -3.74 -11.99
CA GLN A 32 2.37 -5.20 -12.11
C GLN A 32 3.64 -5.75 -11.47
N SER A 33 4.78 -5.09 -11.66
CA SER A 33 6.02 -5.48 -10.98
C SER A 33 5.88 -5.40 -9.45
N LEU A 34 5.23 -4.34 -8.94
CA LEU A 34 4.93 -4.23 -7.52
C LEU A 34 3.94 -5.33 -7.06
N HIS A 35 2.90 -5.62 -7.84
CA HIS A 35 1.98 -6.72 -7.56
C HIS A 35 2.74 -8.04 -7.39
N LYS A 36 3.65 -8.37 -8.32
CA LYS A 36 4.46 -9.59 -8.24
C LYS A 36 5.34 -9.60 -6.99
N ALA A 37 6.03 -8.51 -6.71
CA ALA A 37 6.87 -8.38 -5.51
C ALA A 37 6.06 -8.56 -4.21
N LEU A 38 4.82 -8.07 -4.17
CA LEU A 38 3.94 -8.23 -3.01
C LEU A 38 3.37 -9.65 -2.88
N SER A 39 3.23 -10.39 -3.98
CA SER A 39 2.68 -11.76 -3.95
C SER A 39 3.59 -12.75 -3.22
N THR A 40 4.89 -12.50 -3.24
CA THR A 40 5.90 -13.33 -2.57
C THR A 40 6.35 -12.74 -1.23
N TYR A 41 5.88 -11.55 -0.87
CA TYR A 41 6.30 -10.87 0.35
C TYR A 41 5.48 -11.32 1.56
N ASP A 42 6.19 -11.87 2.54
CA ASP A 42 5.64 -12.15 3.88
C ASP A 42 6.34 -11.19 4.88
N PRO A 43 5.62 -10.20 5.45
CA PRO A 43 6.20 -9.28 6.42
C PRO A 43 6.68 -9.98 7.71
N GLY A 44 6.34 -11.26 7.90
CA GLY A 44 6.57 -12.00 9.12
C GLY A 44 5.69 -11.44 10.24
N ASP A 45 4.75 -12.24 10.74
CA ASP A 45 4.08 -11.88 11.98
C ASP A 45 5.16 -11.78 13.06
N GLY A 46 5.38 -10.58 13.58
CA GLY A 46 6.35 -10.28 14.65
C GLY A 46 5.98 -10.90 16.00
N GLY A 47 5.37 -12.09 15.98
CA GLY A 47 5.18 -12.93 17.15
C GLY A 47 6.53 -13.50 17.55
N SER A 48 7.01 -13.06 18.72
CA SER A 48 8.14 -13.65 19.44
C SER A 48 7.80 -15.09 19.85
N GLY A 49 7.72 -15.99 18.87
CA GLY A 49 7.58 -17.41 19.10
C GLY A 49 8.87 -17.94 19.71
N TRP A 50 8.76 -18.96 20.56
CA TRP A 50 9.90 -19.71 21.10
C TRP A 50 11.00 -19.99 20.05
N LYS A 51 10.65 -20.26 18.79
CA LYS A 51 11.58 -20.45 17.66
C LYS A 51 12.53 -19.27 17.40
N GLU A 52 12.08 -18.02 17.53
CA GLU A 52 12.95 -16.84 17.37
C GLU A 52 13.92 -16.70 18.55
N ARG A 53 13.49 -17.08 19.77
CA ARG A 53 14.35 -17.10 20.97
C ARG A 53 15.45 -18.18 20.92
N PHE A 54 15.23 -19.24 20.16
CA PHE A 54 16.23 -20.30 19.90
C PHE A 54 17.09 -20.04 18.65
N GLY A 55 17.07 -18.83 18.09
CA GLY A 55 17.94 -18.47 16.95
C GLY A 55 17.55 -19.09 15.61
N LEU A 56 16.37 -19.74 15.54
CA LEU A 56 15.80 -20.32 14.31
C LEU A 56 14.79 -19.37 13.64
N GLY A 57 14.83 -18.09 13.99
CA GLY A 57 13.96 -17.05 13.42
C GLY A 57 14.29 -16.78 11.96
N ARG A 58 13.27 -16.72 11.09
CA ARG A 58 13.44 -16.30 9.70
C ARG A 58 13.98 -14.87 9.65
N ARG A 59 15.01 -14.64 8.84
CA ARG A 59 15.51 -13.27 8.56
C ARG A 59 14.36 -12.49 7.91
N ARG A 60 13.99 -11.35 8.51
CA ARG A 60 12.98 -10.45 7.93
C ARG A 60 13.42 -10.03 6.54
N GLU A 61 12.62 -10.32 5.53
CA GLU A 61 12.84 -9.84 4.17
C GLU A 61 12.57 -8.33 4.12
N ASN A 62 13.38 -7.61 3.32
CA ASN A 62 13.17 -6.19 3.13
C ASN A 62 11.82 -5.96 2.44
N PRO A 63 10.99 -5.01 2.92
CA PRO A 63 9.71 -4.71 2.29
C PRO A 63 9.91 -4.28 0.83
N PRO A 64 9.04 -4.71 -0.10
CA PRO A 64 9.06 -4.23 -1.48
C PRO A 64 8.94 -2.71 -1.53
N GLN A 65 9.70 -2.07 -2.42
CA GLN A 65 9.59 -0.63 -2.62
C GLN A 65 8.26 -0.27 -3.28
N GLY A 66 7.59 0.76 -2.74
CA GLY A 66 6.37 1.31 -3.32
C GLY A 66 6.61 2.14 -4.58
N LEU A 67 5.52 2.62 -5.18
CA LEU A 67 5.54 3.47 -6.37
C LEU A 67 4.91 4.83 -6.08
N TYR A 68 5.53 5.89 -6.62
CA TYR A 68 5.00 7.25 -6.59
C TYR A 68 4.53 7.65 -7.99
N LEU A 69 3.22 7.73 -8.20
CA LEU A 69 2.63 8.15 -9.47
C LEU A 69 2.37 9.65 -9.47
N PHE A 70 3.02 10.37 -10.38
CA PHE A 70 2.87 11.82 -10.55
C PHE A 70 2.58 12.17 -12.02
N GLY A 71 2.10 13.39 -12.26
CA GLY A 71 1.75 13.89 -13.59
C GLY A 71 0.53 14.80 -13.57
N GLY A 72 0.17 15.34 -14.73
CA GLY A 72 -0.92 16.33 -14.88
C GLY A 72 -2.29 15.86 -14.36
N VAL A 73 -3.17 16.83 -14.10
CA VAL A 73 -4.57 16.59 -13.71
C VAL A 73 -5.29 15.84 -14.84
N GLY A 74 -6.22 14.94 -14.48
CA GLY A 74 -7.01 14.19 -15.48
C GLY A 74 -6.30 13.03 -16.18
N ARG A 75 -5.02 12.76 -15.90
CA ARG A 75 -4.25 11.67 -16.55
C ARG A 75 -4.51 10.25 -16.00
N GLY A 76 -5.63 10.04 -15.30
CA GLY A 76 -6.02 8.69 -14.84
C GLY A 76 -5.26 8.11 -13.64
N LYS A 77 -4.37 8.86 -12.98
CA LYS A 77 -3.56 8.37 -11.83
C LYS A 77 -4.38 7.67 -10.74
N SER A 78 -5.49 8.28 -10.31
CA SER A 78 -6.36 7.72 -9.28
C SER A 78 -7.04 6.44 -9.73
N MET A 79 -7.43 6.37 -11.00
CA MET A 79 -8.02 5.18 -11.62
C MET A 79 -7.00 4.03 -11.67
N LEU A 80 -5.75 4.29 -12.06
CA LEU A 80 -4.69 3.28 -12.04
C LEU A 80 -4.42 2.77 -10.62
N MET A 81 -4.44 3.65 -9.61
CA MET A 81 -4.36 3.24 -8.21
C MET A 81 -5.56 2.38 -7.78
N ASP A 82 -6.76 2.64 -8.28
CA ASP A 82 -7.95 1.82 -8.00
C ASP A 82 -7.85 0.41 -8.61
N LEU A 83 -7.39 0.31 -9.86
CA LEU A 83 -7.13 -0.98 -10.51
C LEU A 83 -6.07 -1.80 -9.75
N PHE A 84 -4.98 -1.15 -9.33
CA PHE A 84 -3.97 -1.79 -8.51
C PHE A 84 -4.52 -2.21 -7.15
N PHE A 85 -5.23 -1.33 -6.46
CA PHE A 85 -5.77 -1.64 -5.13
C PHE A 85 -6.72 -2.84 -5.17
N ARG A 86 -7.61 -2.93 -6.17
CA ARG A 86 -8.52 -4.07 -6.34
C ARG A 86 -7.76 -5.38 -6.55
N SER A 87 -6.74 -5.35 -7.41
CA SER A 87 -5.98 -6.54 -7.78
C SER A 87 -4.81 -6.90 -6.85
N ALA A 88 -4.40 -6.02 -5.93
CA ALA A 88 -3.23 -6.24 -5.09
C ALA A 88 -3.36 -7.54 -4.26
N PRO A 89 -2.32 -8.40 -4.23
CA PRO A 89 -2.37 -9.75 -3.65
C PRO A 89 -2.19 -9.75 -2.13
N ILE A 90 -2.74 -8.74 -1.46
CA ILE A 90 -2.64 -8.54 -0.01
C ILE A 90 -4.05 -8.40 0.54
N LYS A 91 -4.37 -9.18 1.57
CA LYS A 91 -5.65 -9.08 2.30
C LYS A 91 -5.73 -7.81 3.14
N ARG A 92 -4.67 -7.52 3.91
CA ARG A 92 -4.55 -6.33 4.75
C ARG A 92 -4.07 -5.13 3.95
N LYS A 93 -4.98 -4.48 3.23
CA LYS A 93 -4.72 -3.26 2.46
C LYS A 93 -5.75 -2.19 2.76
N LYS A 94 -5.31 -0.93 2.80
CA LYS A 94 -6.18 0.24 3.03
C LYS A 94 -5.89 1.30 1.97
N ARG A 95 -6.94 1.90 1.40
CA ARG A 95 -6.85 3.07 0.54
C ARG A 95 -7.23 4.30 1.34
N VAL A 96 -6.44 5.36 1.26
CA VAL A 96 -6.69 6.61 2.00
C VAL A 96 -6.50 7.83 1.10
N HIS A 97 -7.31 8.86 1.32
CA HIS A 97 -7.01 10.20 0.82
C HIS A 97 -6.01 10.86 1.77
N PHE A 98 -4.85 11.25 1.25
CA PHE A 98 -3.72 11.70 2.06
C PHE A 98 -4.09 12.82 3.05
N HIS A 99 -4.82 13.84 2.60
CA HIS A 99 -5.17 14.97 3.49
C HIS A 99 -6.07 14.54 4.66
N ALA A 100 -7.12 13.75 4.39
CA ALA A 100 -8.00 13.22 5.43
C ALA A 100 -7.24 12.28 6.39
N PHE A 101 -6.33 11.47 5.85
CA PHE A 101 -5.46 10.63 6.66
C PHE A 101 -4.56 11.45 7.58
N MET A 102 -3.92 12.50 7.06
CA MET A 102 -3.06 13.38 7.87
C MET A 102 -3.86 14.13 8.94
N GLN A 103 -5.07 14.60 8.63
CA GLN A 103 -5.97 15.17 9.63
C GLN A 103 -6.29 14.18 10.76
N GLN A 104 -6.58 12.91 10.43
CA GLN A 104 -6.80 11.86 11.43
C GLN A 104 -5.54 11.61 12.28
N VAL A 105 -4.37 11.54 11.65
CA VAL A 105 -3.08 11.38 12.36
C VAL A 105 -2.84 12.55 13.32
N HIS A 106 -3.07 13.79 12.88
CA HIS A 106 -2.93 14.98 13.73
C HIS A 106 -3.93 15.00 14.89
N ALA A 107 -5.18 14.58 14.67
CA ALA A 107 -6.17 14.43 15.73
C ALA A 107 -5.72 13.41 16.79
N ASN A 108 -5.26 12.24 16.36
CA ASN A 108 -4.73 11.20 17.26
C ASN A 108 -3.50 11.69 18.04
N LEU A 109 -2.60 12.43 17.40
CA LEU A 109 -1.43 13.02 18.05
C LEU A 109 -1.82 14.02 19.15
N ASN A 110 -2.81 14.86 18.86
CA ASN A 110 -3.29 15.85 19.82
C ASN A 110 -3.99 15.19 21.01
N GLU A 111 -4.79 14.15 20.77
CA GLU A 111 -5.43 13.34 21.82
C GLU A 111 -4.37 12.68 22.72
N TYR A 112 -3.39 12.00 22.12
CA TYR A 112 -2.32 11.34 22.87
C TYR A 112 -1.55 12.31 23.77
N ARG A 113 -1.18 13.48 23.24
CA ARG A 113 -0.44 14.50 24.00
C ARG A 113 -1.24 15.08 25.16
N LYS A 114 -2.57 15.18 25.05
CA LYS A 114 -3.44 15.60 26.15
C LYS A 114 -3.45 14.58 27.29
N TRP A 115 -3.40 13.29 26.96
CA TRP A 115 -3.44 12.20 27.93
C TRP A 115 -2.08 11.92 28.61
N LYS A 116 -0.99 11.86 27.82
CA LYS A 116 0.35 11.41 28.25
C LYS A 116 1.37 12.54 28.42
N GLY A 117 1.03 13.78 28.08
CA GLY A 117 1.99 14.87 27.98
C GLY A 117 2.89 14.75 26.72
N ARG A 118 3.97 15.53 26.68
CA ARG A 118 4.89 15.61 25.51
C ARG A 118 6.18 14.81 25.65
N ALA A 119 6.34 14.03 26.74
CA ALA A 119 7.60 13.38 27.07
C ALA A 119 7.89 12.10 26.26
N ASP A 120 6.85 11.36 25.86
CA ASP A 120 6.98 10.09 25.14
C ASP A 120 6.75 10.26 23.62
N ASP A 121 7.42 9.45 22.81
CA ASP A 121 7.18 9.37 21.35
C ASP A 121 5.75 8.86 21.08
N PRO A 122 4.86 9.69 20.49
CA PRO A 122 3.49 9.31 20.24
C PRO A 122 3.31 8.43 18.99
N ILE A 123 4.34 8.27 18.13
CA ILE A 123 4.20 7.60 16.84
C ILE A 123 3.95 6.09 16.97
N PRO A 124 4.73 5.30 17.72
CA PRO A 124 4.49 3.85 17.84
C PRO A 124 3.09 3.47 18.34
N PRO A 125 2.51 4.10 19.39
CA PRO A 125 1.15 3.75 19.83
C PRO A 125 0.07 4.19 18.84
N ILE A 126 0.25 5.31 18.13
CA ILE A 126 -0.71 5.77 17.12
C ILE A 126 -0.66 4.88 15.87
N ALA A 127 0.53 4.43 15.45
CA ALA A 127 0.73 3.56 14.30
C ALA A 127 -0.04 2.23 14.43
N LYS A 128 -0.14 1.68 15.66
CA LYS A 128 -0.91 0.46 15.94
C LYS A 128 -2.42 0.57 15.70
N ARG A 129 -2.95 1.80 15.53
CA ARG A 129 -4.36 2.04 15.19
C ARG A 129 -4.67 1.88 13.70
N PHE A 130 -3.66 1.66 12.85
CA PHE A 130 -3.77 1.52 11.40
C PHE A 130 -3.32 0.14 10.93
#